data_AF-A0A1S7FSQ9-F1
#
_entry.id   AF-A0A1S7FSQ9-F1
#
_cell.length_a   1.000
_cell.length_b   1.000
_cell.length_c   1.000
_cell.angle_alpha   90.00
_cell.angle_beta   90.00
_cell.angle_gamma   90.00
#
_symmetry.space_group_name_H-M   'P 1'
#
loop_
_entity.id
_entity.type
_entity.pdbx_description
1 polymer ?
#
loop_
_entity_poly.entity_id
_entity_poly.type
_entity_poly.pdbx_seq_one_letter_code
_entity_poly.pdbx_strand_id
1 'polypeptide(L)'
;MKKRFLGLLLFTLFFSTNMHLPASAATTSPVTSSKTANEFVEMFEIDSYTASNPYILVSGNTATIMFSTDEDAKVSVRGSSTYDKSTEYTTVQELTVNNLNPTNQLILTVTNKSGVSKSYPITIKTTSEPKQKVMPMIAETAITNVRRSDS
;
A
#
# COMPACT_ATOMS: atom_id res chain seq x y z
N MET A 1 49.34 -42.31 -12.97
CA MET A 1 48.18 -42.04 -13.86
C MET A 1 47.24 -41.08 -13.15
N LYS A 2 47.31 -39.78 -13.48
CA LYS A 2 46.38 -39.05 -14.37
C LYS A 2 44.96 -38.87 -13.77
N LYS A 3 44.80 -37.73 -13.11
CA LYS A 3 43.77 -36.71 -13.40
C LYS A 3 42.35 -37.23 -13.60
N ARG A 4 41.62 -37.53 -12.53
CA ARG A 4 40.14 -37.69 -12.60
C ARG A 4 39.33 -37.03 -11.49
N PHE A 5 39.97 -36.41 -10.49
CA PHE A 5 39.23 -35.72 -9.42
C PHE A 5 38.91 -34.24 -9.69
N LEU A 6 39.49 -33.65 -10.74
CA LEU A 6 39.24 -32.24 -11.09
C LEU A 6 37.99 -32.02 -11.97
N GLY A 7 37.33 -33.10 -12.40
CA GLY A 7 36.11 -33.01 -13.22
C GLY A 7 34.83 -32.81 -12.41
N LEU A 8 34.84 -33.17 -11.12
CA LEU A 8 33.63 -33.10 -10.28
C LEU A 8 33.47 -31.76 -9.55
N LEU A 9 34.54 -30.96 -9.44
CA LEU A 9 34.50 -29.69 -8.72
C LEU A 9 34.04 -28.50 -9.58
N LEU A 10 33.97 -28.66 -10.91
CA LEU A 10 33.61 -27.57 -11.82
C LEU A 10 32.12 -27.51 -12.18
N PHE A 11 31.32 -28.52 -11.81
CA PHE A 11 29.88 -28.56 -12.13
C PHE A 11 29.00 -27.90 -11.06
N THR A 12 29.52 -27.69 -9.86
CA THR A 12 28.79 -27.01 -8.77
C THR A 12 28.92 -25.49 -8.80
N LEU A 13 29.70 -24.92 -9.72
CA LEU A 13 29.90 -23.47 -9.82
C LEU A 13 28.94 -22.75 -10.78
N PHE A 14 28.02 -23.47 -11.44
CA PHE A 14 27.12 -22.89 -12.45
C PHE A 14 25.71 -22.52 -11.97
N PHE A 15 25.35 -22.80 -10.71
CA PHE A 15 24.16 -22.17 -10.10
C PHE A 15 24.53 -20.81 -9.51
N SER A 16 25.04 -19.99 -10.42
CA SER A 16 24.89 -18.54 -10.47
C SER A 16 23.62 -18.09 -9.75
N THR A 17 23.85 -17.41 -8.64
CA THR A 17 23.10 -16.25 -8.17
C THR A 17 21.83 -15.95 -8.97
N ASN A 18 20.68 -16.45 -8.51
CA ASN A 18 19.42 -15.75 -8.74
C ASN A 18 19.50 -14.43 -7.96
N MET A 19 20.21 -13.46 -8.54
CA MET A 19 20.15 -12.07 -8.14
C MET A 19 18.73 -11.63 -8.46
N HIS A 20 17.85 -11.77 -7.48
CA HIS A 20 16.50 -11.23 -7.54
C HIS A 20 16.67 -9.71 -7.56
N LEU A 21 16.70 -9.15 -8.76
CA LEU A 21 16.55 -7.72 -8.99
C LEU A 21 15.31 -7.30 -8.21
N PRO A 22 15.41 -6.38 -7.23
CA PRO A 22 14.21 -5.82 -6.64
C PRO A 22 13.46 -5.12 -7.78
N ALA A 23 12.32 -5.71 -8.16
CA ALA A 23 11.34 -5.03 -8.98
C ALA A 23 11.07 -3.67 -8.33
N SER A 24 11.15 -2.63 -9.14
CA SER A 24 10.94 -1.24 -8.76
C SER A 24 9.75 -1.15 -7.80
N ALA A 25 10.03 -0.75 -6.55
CA ALA A 25 8.97 -0.52 -5.59
C ALA A 25 8.09 0.62 -6.12
N ALA A 26 6.80 0.34 -6.33
CA ALA A 26 5.82 1.37 -6.62
C ALA A 26 5.85 2.38 -5.47
N THR A 27 6.47 3.53 -5.73
CA THR A 27 6.58 4.62 -4.76
C THR A 27 5.43 5.56 -5.04
N THR A 28 4.29 5.39 -4.37
CA THR A 28 3.20 6.35 -4.46
C THR A 28 3.46 7.47 -3.46
N SER A 29 3.77 8.66 -3.97
CA SER A 29 3.68 9.89 -3.18
C SER A 29 2.20 10.33 -3.17
N PRO A 30 1.72 11.01 -2.11
CA PRO A 30 0.38 11.58 -2.14
C PRO A 30 0.28 12.59 -3.29
N VAL A 31 -0.63 12.35 -4.23
CA VAL A 31 -0.91 13.26 -5.34
C VAL A 31 -1.92 14.28 -4.85
N THR A 32 -1.50 15.53 -4.62
CA THR A 32 -2.46 16.65 -4.43
C THR A 32 -2.85 17.17 -5.80
N SER A 33 -4.09 16.88 -6.21
CA SER A 33 -4.62 17.23 -7.52
C SER A 33 -5.38 18.56 -7.48
N SER A 34 -5.15 19.44 -8.45
CA SER A 34 -5.91 20.69 -8.68
C SER A 34 -7.08 20.49 -9.66
N LYS A 35 -7.54 19.25 -9.82
CA LYS A 35 -8.44 18.81 -10.88
C LYS A 35 -9.93 18.93 -10.52
N THR A 36 -10.75 19.10 -11.55
CA THR A 36 -12.21 19.30 -11.47
C THR A 36 -12.97 18.01 -11.12
N ALA A 37 -14.20 18.13 -10.60
CA ALA A 37 -15.00 17.02 -10.05
C ALA A 37 -15.21 15.79 -10.96
N ASN A 38 -15.09 15.92 -12.29
CA ASN A 38 -15.16 14.77 -13.21
C ASN A 38 -13.87 13.92 -13.19
N GLU A 39 -12.72 14.53 -12.96
CA GLU A 39 -11.43 13.82 -12.83
C GLU A 39 -11.24 13.20 -11.42
N PHE A 40 -12.16 13.51 -10.49
CA PHE A 40 -12.28 12.82 -9.21
C PHE A 40 -12.86 11.42 -9.36
N VAL A 41 -13.73 11.18 -10.36
CA VAL A 41 -14.39 9.87 -10.56
C VAL A 41 -13.40 8.81 -11.03
N GLU A 42 -12.43 9.19 -11.87
CA GLU A 42 -11.35 8.31 -12.34
C GLU A 42 -10.44 7.82 -11.19
N MET A 43 -10.36 8.55 -10.06
CA MET A 43 -9.58 8.12 -8.89
C MET A 43 -10.23 6.98 -8.09
N PHE A 44 -11.46 6.59 -8.41
CA PHE A 44 -12.21 5.53 -7.71
C PHE A 44 -12.43 4.27 -8.55
N GLU A 45 -11.84 4.19 -9.75
CA GLU A 45 -11.87 2.96 -10.55
C GLU A 45 -10.91 1.92 -9.94
N ILE A 46 -11.39 1.20 -8.93
CA ILE A 46 -10.65 0.12 -8.24
C ILE A 46 -10.11 -0.92 -9.24
N ASP A 47 -10.80 -1.09 -10.37
CA ASP A 47 -10.43 -2.00 -11.47
C ASP A 47 -9.08 -1.69 -12.13
N SER A 48 -8.55 -0.47 -11.95
CA SER A 48 -7.22 -0.09 -12.42
C SER A 48 -6.08 -0.54 -11.48
N TYR A 49 -6.39 -0.91 -10.24
CA TYR A 49 -5.41 -1.32 -9.24
C TYR A 49 -5.27 -2.84 -9.20
N THR A 50 -4.03 -3.30 -9.27
CA THR A 50 -3.70 -4.74 -9.27
C THR A 50 -2.87 -5.09 -8.04
N ALA A 51 -2.75 -6.38 -7.71
CA ALA A 51 -1.89 -6.81 -6.60
C ALA A 51 -0.41 -6.34 -6.74
N SER A 52 0.07 -6.15 -7.98
CA SER A 52 1.41 -5.59 -8.26
C SER A 52 1.50 -4.07 -8.11
N ASN A 53 0.38 -3.36 -8.21
CA ASN A 53 0.30 -1.92 -8.06
C ASN A 53 -1.03 -1.54 -7.38
N PRO A 54 -1.15 -1.83 -6.07
CA PRO A 54 -2.39 -1.59 -5.35
C PRO A 54 -2.53 -0.09 -5.03
N TYR A 55 -3.76 0.35 -4.82
CA TYR A 55 -4.00 1.62 -4.16
C TYR A 55 -3.76 1.47 -2.66
N ILE A 56 -3.01 2.41 -2.08
CA ILE A 56 -2.67 2.39 -0.65
C ILE A 56 -3.03 3.75 -0.05
N LEU A 57 -4.04 3.76 0.82
CA LEU A 57 -4.44 4.92 1.60
C LEU A 57 -3.80 4.84 2.99
N VAL A 58 -2.93 5.78 3.31
CA VAL A 58 -2.26 5.85 4.62
C VAL A 58 -2.95 6.89 5.51
N SER A 59 -3.28 6.50 6.74
CA SER A 59 -3.85 7.38 7.76
C SER A 59 -3.20 7.09 9.12
N GLY A 60 -2.33 8.00 9.58
CA GLY A 60 -1.58 7.80 10.82
C GLY A 60 -0.68 6.55 10.75
N ASN A 61 -0.88 5.64 11.70
CA ASN A 61 -0.17 4.35 11.78
C ASN A 61 -0.96 3.19 11.14
N THR A 62 -1.95 3.49 10.31
CA THR A 62 -2.78 2.52 9.60
C THR A 62 -2.70 2.75 8.09
N ALA A 63 -2.82 1.69 7.31
CA ALA A 63 -2.98 1.79 5.85
C ALA A 63 -4.06 0.83 5.35
N THR A 64 -4.87 1.30 4.40
CA THR A 64 -5.85 0.48 3.67
C THR A 64 -5.30 0.20 2.27
N ILE A 65 -5.23 -1.06 1.90
CA ILE A 65 -4.71 -1.56 0.62
C ILE A 65 -5.90 -2.04 -0.19
N MET A 66 -6.07 -1.52 -1.41
CA MET A 66 -7.18 -1.83 -2.30
C MET A 66 -6.70 -2.23 -3.69
N PHE A 67 -7.25 -3.30 -4.24
CA PHE A 67 -6.98 -3.77 -5.60
C PHE A 67 -8.00 -4.80 -6.07
N SER A 68 -8.00 -5.10 -7.36
CA SER A 68 -8.78 -6.19 -7.97
C SER A 68 -7.89 -7.33 -8.46
N THR A 69 -8.47 -8.52 -8.57
CA THR A 69 -7.88 -9.72 -9.16
C THR A 69 -8.75 -10.27 -10.30
N ASP A 70 -8.13 -10.95 -11.27
CA ASP A 70 -8.84 -11.54 -12.41
C ASP A 70 -9.81 -12.67 -12.01
N GLU A 71 -9.54 -13.30 -10.87
CA GLU A 71 -10.33 -14.39 -10.29
C GLU A 71 -10.49 -14.22 -8.79
N ASP A 72 -11.47 -14.91 -8.19
CA ASP A 72 -11.71 -14.88 -6.76
C ASP A 72 -10.48 -15.34 -5.96
N ALA A 73 -9.99 -14.48 -5.07
CA ALA A 73 -8.80 -14.72 -4.27
C ALA A 73 -9.00 -14.36 -2.79
N LYS A 74 -8.16 -14.97 -1.95
CA LYS A 74 -7.88 -14.53 -0.58
C LYS A 74 -6.56 -13.78 -0.57
N VAL A 75 -6.43 -12.85 0.36
CA VAL A 75 -5.25 -12.04 0.51
C VAL A 75 -4.67 -12.17 1.91
N SER A 76 -3.36 -12.05 2.02
CA SER A 76 -2.70 -11.86 3.29
C SER A 76 -1.58 -10.86 3.14
N VAL A 77 -1.35 -10.06 4.18
CA VAL A 77 -0.22 -9.14 4.25
C VAL A 77 0.60 -9.49 5.48
N ARG A 78 1.91 -9.62 5.28
CA ARG A 78 2.85 -9.93 6.36
C ARG A 78 3.99 -8.93 6.38
N GLY A 79 4.27 -8.36 7.54
CA GLY A 79 5.46 -7.58 7.85
C GLY A 79 6.22 -8.15 9.04
N SER A 80 7.18 -7.38 9.56
CA SER A 80 7.93 -7.73 10.77
C SER A 80 7.06 -7.76 12.03
N SER A 81 6.04 -6.88 12.09
CA SER A 81 5.16 -6.69 13.25
C SER A 81 3.67 -6.82 12.91
N THR A 82 3.33 -7.13 11.65
CA THR A 82 1.95 -7.18 11.18
C THR A 82 1.67 -8.47 10.42
N TYR A 83 0.48 -9.02 10.62
CA TYR A 83 -0.04 -10.13 9.85
C TYR A 83 -1.56 -10.03 9.80
N ASP A 84 -2.08 -9.76 8.61
CA ASP A 84 -3.52 -9.65 8.36
C ASP A 84 -3.89 -10.54 7.18
N LYS A 85 -5.10 -11.12 7.19
CA LYS A 85 -5.59 -11.98 6.12
C LYS A 85 -7.08 -11.79 5.90
N SER A 86 -7.52 -11.89 4.65
CA SER A 86 -8.94 -12.00 4.34
C SER A 86 -9.44 -13.42 4.54
N THR A 87 -10.72 -13.55 4.88
CA THR A 87 -11.39 -14.84 5.09
C THR A 87 -12.20 -15.29 3.88
N GLU A 88 -12.52 -14.38 2.98
CA GLU A 88 -13.40 -14.60 1.84
C GLU A 88 -12.64 -14.57 0.52
N TYR A 89 -13.15 -15.32 -0.44
CA TYR A 89 -12.65 -15.31 -1.82
C TYR A 89 -13.48 -14.32 -2.62
N THR A 90 -12.85 -13.23 -3.05
CA THR A 90 -13.50 -12.14 -3.81
C THR A 90 -12.57 -11.66 -4.91
N THR A 91 -13.08 -10.92 -5.90
CA THR A 91 -12.24 -10.25 -6.90
C THR A 91 -11.75 -8.90 -6.40
N VAL A 92 -12.59 -8.15 -5.69
CA VAL A 92 -12.23 -6.89 -5.05
C VAL A 92 -11.65 -7.15 -3.67
N GLN A 93 -10.47 -6.61 -3.42
CA GLN A 93 -9.70 -6.81 -2.20
C GLN A 93 -9.56 -5.49 -1.47
N GLU A 94 -9.91 -5.49 -0.19
CA GLU A 94 -9.66 -4.39 0.73
C GLU A 94 -9.09 -4.98 2.02
N LEU A 95 -7.90 -4.51 2.42
CA LEU A 95 -7.25 -4.94 3.64
C LEU A 95 -6.70 -3.75 4.40
N THR A 96 -7.04 -3.67 5.68
CA THR A 96 -6.50 -2.65 6.58
C THR A 96 -5.39 -3.24 7.43
N VAL A 97 -4.22 -2.60 7.42
CA VAL A 97 -3.02 -2.96 8.20
C VAL A 97 -2.80 -1.89 9.26
N ASN A 98 -2.75 -2.30 10.53
CA ASN A 98 -2.60 -1.41 11.67
C ASN A 98 -1.18 -1.44 12.25
N ASN A 99 -0.87 -0.50 13.16
CA ASN A 99 0.38 -0.43 13.92
C ASN A 99 1.64 -0.38 13.04
N LEU A 100 1.57 0.37 11.95
CA LEU A 100 2.67 0.59 11.03
C LEU A 100 3.71 1.54 11.62
N ASN A 101 4.99 1.18 11.46
CA ASN A 101 6.12 2.06 11.74
C ASN A 101 6.27 3.13 10.64
N PRO A 102 7.15 4.14 10.78
CA PRO A 102 7.38 5.14 9.72
C PRO A 102 7.76 4.56 8.36
N THR A 103 8.37 3.38 8.32
CA THR A 103 8.64 2.64 7.08
C THR A 103 8.47 1.15 7.34
N ASN A 104 7.62 0.50 6.54
CA ASN A 104 7.34 -0.93 6.66
C ASN A 104 7.55 -1.59 5.30
N GLN A 105 8.28 -2.69 5.30
CA GLN A 105 8.35 -3.62 4.17
C GLN A 105 7.39 -4.75 4.45
N LEU A 106 6.41 -4.93 3.58
CA LEU A 106 5.39 -5.97 3.71
C LEU A 106 5.39 -6.85 2.47
N ILE A 107 4.87 -8.06 2.63
CA ILE A 107 4.63 -9.01 1.54
C ILE A 107 3.13 -9.23 1.47
N LEU A 108 2.52 -8.76 0.39
CA LEU A 108 1.15 -9.06 0.01
C LEU A 108 1.14 -10.40 -0.72
N THR A 109 0.36 -11.36 -0.26
CA THR A 109 0.18 -12.67 -0.91
C THR A 109 -1.27 -12.85 -1.30
N VAL A 110 -1.49 -13.17 -2.57
CA VAL A 110 -2.80 -13.44 -3.18
C VAL A 110 -2.88 -14.93 -3.45
N THR A 111 -3.91 -15.60 -2.93
CA THR A 111 -4.14 -17.04 -3.09
C THR A 111 -5.49 -17.26 -3.75
N ASN A 112 -5.52 -17.90 -4.92
CA ASN A 112 -6.77 -18.22 -5.61
C ASN A 112 -7.48 -19.44 -5.01
N LYS A 113 -8.70 -19.72 -5.46
CA LYS A 113 -9.48 -20.89 -5.01
C LYS A 113 -8.80 -22.23 -5.29
N SER A 114 -7.92 -22.31 -6.28
CA SER A 114 -7.10 -23.49 -6.59
C SER A 114 -5.88 -23.65 -5.67
N GLY A 115 -5.65 -22.72 -4.73
CA GLY A 115 -4.52 -22.75 -3.81
C GLY A 115 -3.20 -22.20 -4.37
N VAL A 116 -3.19 -21.72 -5.62
CA VAL A 116 -2.03 -21.07 -6.22
C VAL A 116 -1.85 -19.70 -5.59
N SER A 117 -0.62 -19.42 -5.14
CA SER A 117 -0.28 -18.17 -4.45
C SER A 117 0.77 -17.37 -5.20
N LYS A 118 0.59 -16.04 -5.25
CA LYS A 118 1.57 -15.07 -5.77
C LYS A 118 1.84 -14.01 -4.72
N SER A 119 3.10 -13.60 -4.59
CA SER A 119 3.52 -12.62 -3.58
C SER A 119 4.10 -11.36 -4.22
N TYR A 120 3.77 -10.22 -3.62
CA TYR A 120 4.09 -8.88 -4.09
C TYR A 120 4.73 -8.09 -2.94
N PRO A 121 5.99 -7.64 -3.07
CA PRO A 121 6.59 -6.78 -2.07
C PRO A 121 5.95 -5.39 -2.13
N ILE A 122 5.56 -4.85 -0.99
CA ILE A 122 5.03 -3.49 -0.86
C ILE A 122 5.79 -2.73 0.22
N THR A 123 6.02 -1.44 0.00
CA THR A 123 6.64 -0.55 0.99
C THR A 123 5.62 0.51 1.38
N ILE A 124 5.26 0.57 2.65
CA ILE A 124 4.35 1.59 3.18
C ILE A 124 5.14 2.54 4.08
N LYS A 125 5.14 3.82 3.71
CA LYS A 125 5.70 4.90 4.51
C LYS A 125 4.57 5.62 5.22
N THR A 126 4.67 5.77 6.53
CA THR A 126 3.73 6.55 7.32
C THR A 126 4.40 7.83 7.80
N THR A 127 3.62 8.87 8.02
CA THR A 127 4.10 10.08 8.70
C THR A 127 4.04 9.85 10.19
N SER A 128 5.16 10.03 10.89
CA SER A 128 5.18 10.05 12.35
C SER A 128 4.39 11.27 12.85
N GLU A 129 3.18 11.03 13.37
CA GLU A 129 2.23 12.00 13.93
C GLU A 129 1.82 13.17 12.99
N PRO A 130 0.57 13.67 13.09
CA PRO A 130 0.22 14.93 12.46
C PRO A 130 0.98 16.07 13.13
N LYS A 131 1.96 16.67 12.44
CA LYS A 131 2.50 17.99 12.80
C LYS A 131 1.47 19.09 12.50
N GLN A 132 0.30 19.08 13.12
CA GLN A 132 -0.53 20.27 13.19
C GLN A 132 -1.60 20.16 14.28
N LYS A 133 -1.30 20.75 15.44
CA LYS A 133 -2.33 21.27 16.31
C LYS A 133 -2.93 22.48 15.60
N VAL A 134 -3.95 22.26 14.75
CA VAL A 134 -4.74 23.36 14.21
C VAL A 134 -5.50 23.94 15.39
N MET A 135 -4.99 25.01 15.99
CA MET A 135 -5.83 25.82 16.88
C MET A 135 -6.98 26.34 16.03
N PRO A 136 -8.24 26.09 16.40
CA PRO A 136 -9.35 26.76 15.73
C PRO A 136 -9.14 28.26 15.94
N MET A 137 -8.84 28.97 14.86
CA MET A 137 -8.92 30.42 14.84
C MET A 137 -10.40 30.73 14.93
N ILE A 138 -10.88 31.01 16.15
CA ILE A 138 -12.18 31.62 16.34
C ILE A 138 -12.06 33.01 15.70
N ALA A 139 -12.58 33.16 14.49
CA ALA A 139 -12.81 34.48 13.93
C ALA A 139 -13.88 35.13 14.82
N GLU A 140 -13.45 36.03 15.71
CA GLU A 140 -14.35 36.93 16.41
C GLU A 140 -15.09 37.75 15.36
N THR A 141 -16.26 37.25 14.96
CA THR A 141 -17.19 38.02 14.14
C THR A 141 -17.75 39.08 15.07
N ALA A 142 -17.17 40.28 15.02
CA ALA A 142 -17.70 41.44 15.72
C ALA A 142 -19.12 41.68 15.23
N ILE A 143 -20.11 41.25 16.02
CA ILE A 143 -21.52 41.52 15.77
C ILE A 143 -21.70 43.03 15.99
N THR A 144 -21.67 43.79 14.90
CA THR A 144 -21.92 45.23 14.95
C THR A 144 -23.41 45.39 15.20
N ASN A 145 -23.79 45.67 16.45
CA ASN A 145 -25.17 45.98 16.80
C ASN A 145 -25.59 47.27 16.07
N VAL A 146 -26.32 47.13 14.96
CA VAL A 146 -27.00 48.24 14.30
C VAL A 146 -28.14 48.66 15.22
N ARG A 147 -27.91 49.74 15.97
CA ARG A 147 -28.90 50.42 16.79
C ARG A 147 -29.98 51.01 15.87
N ARG A 148 -31.12 50.33 15.71
CA ARG A 148 -32.33 50.97 15.20
C ARG A 148 -32.87 51.90 16.28
N SER A 149 -32.67 53.19 16.08
CA SER A 149 -33.49 54.24 16.67
C SER A 149 -34.73 54.40 15.80
N ASP A 150 -35.87 53.92 16.26
CA ASP A 150 -37.16 54.35 15.71
C ASP A 150 -37.87 55.19 16.78
N SER A 151 -38.35 56.35 16.33
CA SER A 151 -39.02 57.42 17.10
C SER A 151 -40.40 57.03 17.59
#